data_AF-A0A2E1MJ73-F1
#
_entry.id   AF-A0A2E1MJ73-F1
#
_cell.length_a   1.000
_cell.length_b   1.000
_cell.length_c   1.000
_cell.angle_alpha   90.00
_cell.angle_beta   90.00
_cell.angle_gamma   90.00
#
_symmetry.space_group_name_H-M   'P 1'
#
loop_
_entity.id
_entity.type
_entity.pdbx_description
1 polymer ?
#
loop_
_entity_poly.entity_id
_entity_poly.type
_entity_poly.pdbx_seq_one_letter_code
_entity_poly.pdbx_strand_id
1 'polypeptide(L)'
;MTTNILVVYKKNFEEIHDKALEDIKEILDKLVSKRGIRVDYTVRETVRRSDFLDRDLAIILGGDGTLTSIVHSIDSKTPVMGVNSHPREVHSDGSYGFYMGSEPNFFAEDIIEAIEGRAIINVLPRLQAEIETPSGKRIISDPALNDLLVANTHQYQPSKYR
;
A
#
# COMPACT_ATOMS: atom_id res chain seq x y z
N MET A 1 -21.18 1.17 -12.73
CA MET A 1 -20.63 0.32 -11.65
C MET A 1 -20.18 1.26 -10.55
N THR A 2 -20.44 0.94 -9.29
CA THR A 2 -19.96 1.73 -8.14
C THR A 2 -18.51 1.37 -7.88
N THR A 3 -17.62 2.36 -7.90
CA THR A 3 -16.20 2.17 -7.58
C THR A 3 -16.05 1.86 -6.09
N ASN A 4 -15.46 0.71 -5.76
CA ASN A 4 -15.17 0.25 -4.41
C ASN A 4 -13.70 0.51 -4.06
N ILE A 5 -13.49 1.41 -3.11
CA ILE A 5 -12.16 1.84 -2.67
C ILE A 5 -11.90 1.33 -1.26
N LEU A 6 -10.69 0.84 -1.00
CA LEU A 6 -10.21 0.56 0.35
C LEU A 6 -9.07 1.52 0.70
N VAL A 7 -9.23 2.26 1.78
CA VAL A 7 -8.17 3.11 2.35
C VAL A 7 -7.51 2.35 3.49
N VAL A 8 -6.22 2.10 3.35
CA VAL A 8 -5.37 1.52 4.39
C VAL A 8 -4.48 2.63 4.94
N TYR A 9 -4.48 2.80 6.26
CA TYR A 9 -3.66 3.81 6.92
C TYR A 9 -2.94 3.24 8.13
N LYS A 10 -1.80 3.82 8.48
CA LYS A 10 -1.10 3.47 9.72
C LYS A 10 -1.73 4.25 10.87
N LYS A 11 -2.09 3.57 11.96
CA LYS A 11 -2.50 4.25 13.19
C LYS A 11 -1.24 4.73 13.91
N ASN A 12 -0.83 5.96 13.64
CA ASN A 12 0.29 6.60 14.34
C ASN A 12 -0.24 7.42 15.53
N PHE A 13 0.63 7.70 16.50
CA PHE A 13 0.34 8.64 17.60
C PHE A 13 0.85 10.06 17.28
N GLU A 14 1.14 10.31 16.00
CA GLU A 14 1.69 11.58 15.51
C GLU A 14 0.59 12.32 14.78
N GLU A 15 0.26 13.52 15.28
CA GLU A 15 -0.90 14.32 14.86
C GLU A 15 -0.94 14.61 13.36
N ILE A 16 0.23 14.70 12.72
CA ILE A 16 0.36 14.98 11.29
C ILE A 16 -0.25 13.90 10.40
N HIS A 17 -0.13 12.63 10.80
CA HIS A 17 -0.71 11.52 10.05
C HIS A 17 -2.22 11.44 10.24
N ASP A 18 -2.70 11.78 11.44
CA ASP A 18 -4.14 11.86 11.72
C ASP A 18 -4.78 12.99 10.91
N LYS A 19 -4.11 14.15 10.84
CA LYS A 19 -4.55 15.26 9.99
C LYS A 19 -4.61 14.88 8.51
N ALA A 20 -3.56 14.25 7.98
CA ALA A 20 -3.57 13.77 6.60
C ALA A 20 -4.72 12.79 6.32
N LEU A 21 -5.06 11.93 7.30
CA LEU A 21 -6.20 11.02 7.20
C LEU A 21 -7.53 11.78 7.21
N GLU A 22 -7.69 12.80 8.06
CA GLU A 22 -8.88 13.65 8.08
C GLU A 22 -9.07 14.39 6.76
N ASP A 23 -8.01 15.02 6.23
CA ASP A 23 -8.03 15.74 4.95
C ASP A 23 -8.49 14.81 3.80
N ILE A 24 -7.94 13.59 3.75
CA ILE A 24 -8.29 12.59 2.74
C ILE A 24 -9.72 12.08 2.92
N LYS A 25 -10.17 11.86 4.17
CA LYS A 25 -11.56 11.46 4.45
C LYS A 25 -12.55 12.50 3.96
N GLU A 26 -12.30 13.79 4.23
CA GLU A 26 -13.18 14.86 3.75
C GLU A 26 -13.30 14.89 2.23
N ILE A 27 -12.19 14.65 1.52
CA ILE A 27 -12.17 14.58 0.05
C ILE A 27 -12.98 13.38 -0.44
N LEU A 28 -12.78 12.20 0.16
CA LEU A 28 -13.46 10.97 -0.22
C LEU A 28 -14.96 11.02 0.09
N ASP A 29 -15.37 11.59 1.24
CA ASP A 29 -16.78 11.74 1.63
C ASP A 29 -17.55 12.65 0.65
N LYS A 30 -16.90 13.69 0.14
CA LYS A 30 -17.44 14.55 -0.94
C LYS A 30 -17.65 13.73 -2.22
N LEU A 31 -16.75 12.80 -2.54
CA LEU A 31 -16.87 11.93 -3.71
C LEU A 31 -17.96 10.85 -3.54
N VAL A 32 -18.07 10.25 -2.35
CA VAL A 32 -19.16 9.32 -2.00
C VAL A 32 -20.51 9.98 -2.27
N SER A 33 -20.68 11.21 -1.77
CA SER A 33 -21.93 11.97 -1.90
C SER A 33 -22.26 12.37 -3.34
N LYS A 34 -21.24 12.67 -4.17
CA LYS A 34 -21.44 13.18 -5.54
C LYS A 34 -21.49 12.11 -6.62
N ARG A 35 -20.76 11.01 -6.43
CA ARG A 35 -20.49 10.00 -7.49
C ARG A 35 -20.92 8.59 -7.11
N GLY A 36 -21.43 8.38 -5.90
CA GLY A 36 -21.90 7.08 -5.45
C GLY A 36 -20.79 6.03 -5.38
N ILE A 37 -19.56 6.46 -5.07
CA ILE A 37 -18.44 5.55 -4.76
C ILE A 37 -18.62 4.96 -3.35
N ARG A 38 -18.04 3.79 -3.12
CA ARG A 38 -17.98 3.19 -1.78
C ARG A 38 -16.55 3.24 -1.29
N VAL A 39 -16.36 3.72 -0.07
CA VAL A 39 -15.03 3.83 0.57
C VAL A 39 -15.09 3.13 1.91
N ASP A 40 -14.24 2.11 2.08
CA ASP A 40 -14.02 1.47 3.38
C ASP A 40 -12.62 1.86 3.91
N TYR A 41 -12.45 1.85 5.24
CA TYR A 41 -11.21 2.23 5.90
C TYR A 41 -10.74 1.09 6.81
N THR A 42 -9.43 0.82 6.83
CA THR A 42 -8.83 -0.18 7.71
C THR A 42 -7.45 0.26 8.19
N VAL A 43 -7.09 -0.13 9.40
CA VAL A 43 -5.74 0.11 9.92
C VAL A 43 -4.79 -0.95 9.36
N ARG A 44 -3.57 -0.53 9.03
CA ARG A 44 -2.51 -1.36 8.46
C ARG A 44 -2.33 -2.69 9.18
N GLU A 45 -2.39 -2.68 10.51
CA GLU A 45 -2.14 -3.82 11.39
C GLU A 45 -3.22 -4.90 11.31
N THR A 46 -4.43 -4.57 10.83
CA THR A 46 -5.56 -5.50 10.73
C THR A 46 -5.82 -5.99 9.31
N VAL A 47 -5.07 -5.49 8.32
CA VAL A 47 -5.27 -5.79 6.91
C VAL A 47 -5.05 -7.26 6.60
N ARG A 48 -5.95 -7.82 5.81
CA ARG A 48 -5.88 -9.19 5.28
C ARG A 48 -6.03 -9.18 3.77
N ARG A 49 -5.59 -10.26 3.12
CA ARG A 49 -5.81 -10.49 1.68
C ARG A 49 -7.27 -10.36 1.27
N SER A 50 -8.19 -10.85 2.11
CA SER A 50 -9.62 -10.80 1.86
C SER A 50 -10.17 -9.38 1.74
N ASP A 51 -9.50 -8.39 2.33
CA ASP A 51 -10.00 -7.00 2.34
C ASP A 51 -9.89 -6.35 0.95
N PHE A 52 -8.96 -6.85 0.13
CA PHE A 52 -8.71 -6.36 -1.24
C PHE A 52 -9.55 -7.05 -2.31
N LEU A 53 -10.33 -8.07 -1.95
CA LEU A 53 -11.26 -8.72 -2.88
C LEU A 53 -12.34 -7.73 -3.31
N ASP A 54 -12.63 -7.71 -4.60
CA ASP A 54 -13.65 -6.85 -5.23
C ASP A 54 -13.44 -5.34 -4.99
N ARG A 55 -12.18 -4.93 -4.78
CA ARG A 55 -11.76 -3.52 -4.74
C ARG A 55 -11.30 -3.07 -6.11
N ASP A 56 -11.78 -1.92 -6.53
CA ASP A 56 -11.35 -1.27 -7.78
C ASP A 56 -10.07 -0.45 -7.58
N LEU A 57 -9.80 -0.02 -6.35
CA LEU A 57 -8.60 0.75 -5.98
C LEU A 57 -8.28 0.55 -4.49
N ALA A 58 -7.00 0.34 -4.18
CA ALA A 58 -6.47 0.42 -2.82
C ALA A 58 -5.67 1.71 -2.64
N ILE A 59 -6.03 2.53 -1.66
CA ILE A 59 -5.30 3.75 -1.28
C ILE A 59 -4.49 3.44 -0.04
N ILE A 60 -3.18 3.63 -0.10
CA ILE A 60 -2.28 3.39 1.03
C ILE A 60 -1.76 4.72 1.54
N LEU A 61 -2.27 5.15 2.69
CA LEU A 61 -1.86 6.38 3.37
C LEU A 61 -0.70 6.10 4.33
N GLY A 62 0.46 6.68 4.05
CA GLY A 62 1.66 6.45 4.84
C GLY A 62 2.92 6.88 4.11
N GLY A 63 4.02 6.15 4.31
CA GLY A 63 5.21 6.22 3.46
C GLY A 63 5.48 4.86 2.79
N ASP A 64 6.65 4.74 2.16
CA ASP A 64 7.05 3.51 1.45
C ASP A 64 7.03 2.26 2.35
N GLY A 65 7.38 2.39 3.62
CA GLY A 65 7.32 1.28 4.58
C GLY A 65 5.89 0.77 4.82
N THR A 66 4.89 1.65 4.74
CA THR A 66 3.48 1.27 4.84
C THR A 66 3.05 0.56 3.57
N LEU A 67 3.36 1.11 2.39
CA LEU A 67 3.03 0.48 1.11
C LEU A 67 3.67 -0.89 0.97
N THR A 68 4.98 -1.00 1.18
CA THR A 68 5.71 -2.27 1.05
C THR A 68 5.18 -3.33 2.01
N SER A 69 4.76 -2.97 3.23
CA SER A 69 4.12 -3.93 4.15
C SER A 69 2.75 -4.45 3.70
N ILE A 70 2.02 -3.68 2.88
CA ILE A 70 0.65 -4.00 2.48
C ILE A 70 0.59 -4.70 1.12
N VAL A 71 1.44 -4.32 0.17
CA VAL A 71 1.41 -4.87 -1.21
C VAL A 71 1.63 -6.39 -1.29
N HIS A 72 2.19 -7.03 -0.26
CA HIS A 72 2.26 -8.50 -0.16
C HIS A 72 0.87 -9.16 -0.01
N SER A 73 -0.10 -8.41 0.50
CA SER A 73 -1.49 -8.84 0.71
C SER A 73 -2.42 -8.48 -0.45
N ILE A 74 -1.94 -7.70 -1.44
CA ILE A 74 -2.74 -7.28 -2.59
C ILE A 74 -2.49 -8.24 -3.76
N ASP A 75 -3.56 -8.60 -4.48
CA ASP A 75 -3.46 -9.40 -5.68
C ASP A 75 -2.90 -8.61 -6.87
N SER A 76 -2.91 -9.17 -8.08
CA SER A 76 -2.41 -8.51 -9.29
C SER A 76 -3.45 -7.69 -10.04
N LYS A 77 -4.71 -7.66 -9.56
CA LYS A 77 -5.84 -7.02 -10.23
C LYS A 77 -6.18 -5.66 -9.63
N THR A 78 -6.02 -5.52 -8.31
CA THR A 78 -6.35 -4.28 -7.61
C THR A 78 -5.19 -3.28 -7.74
N PRO A 79 -5.37 -2.14 -8.43
CA PRO A 79 -4.36 -1.09 -8.47
C PRO A 79 -4.15 -0.45 -7.09
N VAL A 80 -2.94 0.06 -6.87
CA VAL A 80 -2.54 0.66 -5.59
C VAL A 80 -2.11 2.10 -5.82
N MET A 81 -2.69 3.02 -5.06
CA MET A 81 -2.30 4.43 -5.00
C MET A 81 -1.67 4.71 -3.65
N GLY A 82 -0.36 4.94 -3.62
CA GLY A 82 0.34 5.41 -2.42
C GLY A 82 0.14 6.91 -2.22
N VAL A 83 -0.25 7.33 -1.03
CA VAL A 83 -0.41 8.73 -0.64
C VAL A 83 0.52 9.04 0.51
N ASN A 84 1.49 9.93 0.28
CA ASN A 84 2.47 10.31 1.29
C ASN A 84 1.81 11.17 2.37
N SER A 85 1.60 10.62 3.56
CA SER A 85 0.96 11.35 4.66
C SER A 85 1.83 12.45 5.28
N HIS A 86 3.15 12.43 5.07
CA HIS A 86 4.08 13.40 5.66
C HIS A 86 5.24 13.66 4.67
N PRO A 87 4.97 14.40 3.58
CA PRO A 87 5.96 14.64 2.53
C PRO A 87 7.05 15.62 2.99
N ARG A 88 8.29 15.32 2.60
CA ARG A 88 9.47 16.13 2.96
C ARG A 88 9.47 17.54 2.37
N GLU A 89 8.75 17.75 1.27
CA GLU A 89 8.64 19.06 0.61
C GLU A 89 7.84 20.07 1.43
N VAL A 90 6.88 19.58 2.23
CA VAL A 90 6.06 20.40 3.13
C VAL A 90 6.69 20.48 4.52
N HIS A 91 7.25 19.36 4.99
CA HIS A 91 7.82 19.25 6.34
C HIS A 91 9.26 18.78 6.27
N SER A 92 10.20 19.57 6.82
CA SER A 92 11.64 19.25 6.71
C SER A 92 12.04 17.92 7.36
N ASP A 93 11.26 17.46 8.34
CA ASP A 93 11.38 16.17 9.03
C ASP A 93 10.56 15.05 8.37
N GLY A 94 9.86 15.36 7.27
CA GLY A 94 9.05 14.42 6.51
C GLY A 94 9.84 13.41 5.70
N SER A 95 9.12 12.46 5.13
CA SER A 95 9.69 11.37 4.35
C SER A 95 9.60 11.62 2.85
N TYR A 96 10.64 11.19 2.13
CA TYR A 96 10.54 10.99 0.69
C TYR A 96 9.80 9.67 0.43
N GLY A 97 8.87 9.66 -0.53
CA GLY A 97 8.09 8.48 -0.90
C GLY A 97 8.40 8.06 -2.33
N PHE A 98 9.26 7.06 -2.51
CA PHE A 98 9.65 6.56 -3.83
C PHE A 98 8.49 5.89 -4.57
N TYR A 99 7.64 5.15 -3.85
CA TYR A 99 6.45 4.50 -4.40
C TYR A 99 5.17 5.32 -4.19
N MET A 100 5.26 6.50 -3.57
CA MET A 100 4.10 7.34 -3.30
C MET A 100 3.76 8.16 -4.54
N GLY A 101 2.55 7.99 -5.06
CA GLY A 101 2.09 8.65 -6.30
C GLY A 101 1.32 9.95 -6.06
N SER A 102 1.06 10.30 -4.81
CA SER A 102 0.27 11.47 -4.41
C SER A 102 0.61 11.90 -2.97
N GLU A 103 0.07 13.04 -2.56
CA GLU A 103 0.14 13.60 -1.20
C GLU A 103 -1.12 14.44 -0.92
N PRO A 104 -1.43 14.78 0.34
CA PRO A 104 -2.69 15.46 0.71
C PRO A 104 -3.03 16.70 -0.12
N ASN A 105 -2.04 17.50 -0.54
CA ASN A 105 -2.26 18.72 -1.32
C ASN A 105 -2.81 18.45 -2.72
N PHE A 106 -2.43 17.33 -3.35
CA PHE A 106 -2.80 16.97 -4.73
C PHE A 106 -3.84 15.84 -4.79
N PHE A 107 -4.09 15.18 -3.65
CA PHE A 107 -4.94 14.00 -3.57
C PHE A 107 -6.33 14.18 -4.20
N ALA A 108 -6.95 15.35 -4.06
CA ALA A 108 -8.28 15.63 -4.62
C ALA A 108 -8.34 15.52 -6.15
N GLU A 109 -7.28 15.93 -6.84
CA GLU A 109 -7.18 15.83 -8.29
C GLU A 109 -6.75 14.42 -8.69
N ASP A 110 -5.72 13.89 -8.03
CA ASP A 110 -5.14 12.58 -8.33
C ASP A 110 -6.15 11.43 -8.17
N ILE A 111 -7.00 11.47 -7.15
CA ILE A 111 -8.02 10.43 -6.94
C ILE A 111 -9.08 10.43 -8.03
N ILE A 112 -9.40 11.60 -8.58
CA ILE A 112 -10.35 11.71 -9.70
C ILE A 112 -9.74 11.09 -10.95
N GLU A 113 -8.49 11.42 -11.26
CA GLU A 113 -7.75 10.83 -12.38
C GLU A 113 -7.62 9.30 -12.23
N ALA A 114 -7.37 8.81 -11.01
CA ALA A 114 -7.30 7.37 -10.72
C ALA A 114 -8.65 6.66 -10.94
N ILE A 115 -9.74 7.19 -10.40
CA ILE A 115 -11.10 6.61 -10.54
C ILE A 115 -11.58 6.66 -12.00
N GLU A 116 -11.23 7.72 -12.73
CA GLU A 116 -11.61 7.90 -14.14
C GLU A 116 -10.67 7.15 -15.12
N GLY A 117 -9.68 6.40 -14.60
CA GLY A 117 -8.78 5.59 -15.40
C GLY A 117 -7.80 6.38 -16.26
N ARG A 118 -7.54 7.65 -15.89
CA ARG A 118 -6.59 8.54 -16.56
C ARG A 118 -5.21 8.60 -15.89
N ALA A 119 -5.11 8.12 -14.66
CA ALA A 119 -3.83 8.02 -13.96
C ALA A 119 -2.85 7.09 -14.69
N ILE A 120 -1.55 7.38 -14.56
CA ILE A 120 -0.49 6.53 -15.09
C ILE A 120 -0.40 5.25 -14.24
N ILE A 121 -0.57 4.09 -14.87
CA ILE A 121 -0.44 2.80 -14.20
C ILE A 121 1.00 2.29 -14.35
N ASN A 122 1.71 2.21 -13.22
CA ASN A 122 3.03 1.59 -13.16
C ASN A 122 2.90 0.11 -12.79
N VAL A 123 3.47 -0.77 -13.62
CA VAL A 123 3.50 -2.22 -13.36
C VAL A 123 4.81 -2.56 -12.67
N LEU A 124 4.75 -2.88 -11.39
CA LEU A 124 5.92 -3.24 -10.59
C LEU A 124 6.04 -4.78 -10.47
N PRO A 125 7.13 -5.39 -10.96
CA PRO A 125 7.34 -6.82 -10.80
C PRO A 125 7.57 -7.18 -9.32
N ARG A 126 7.13 -8.37 -8.91
CA ARG A 126 7.35 -8.92 -7.56
C ARG A 126 8.15 -10.21 -7.63
N LEU A 127 9.02 -10.41 -6.65
CA LEU A 127 9.81 -11.63 -6.48
C LEU A 127 9.04 -12.65 -5.64
N GLN A 128 9.07 -13.92 -6.01
CA GLN A 128 8.47 -14.99 -5.20
C GLN A 128 9.48 -16.11 -5.03
N ALA A 129 9.69 -16.56 -3.79
CA ALA A 129 10.57 -17.67 -3.48
C ALA A 129 9.80 -18.99 -3.50
N GLU A 130 10.40 -20.02 -4.10
CA GLU A 130 9.98 -21.41 -3.96
C GLU A 130 11.09 -22.16 -3.21
N ILE A 131 10.71 -22.85 -2.14
CA ILE A 131 11.61 -23.69 -1.34
C ILE A 131 11.20 -25.14 -1.54
N GLU A 132 12.08 -25.93 -2.14
CA GLU A 132 11.93 -27.37 -2.26
C GLU A 132 12.73 -28.07 -1.16
N THR A 133 12.07 -28.89 -0.35
CA THR A 133 12.73 -29.71 0.66
C THR A 133 13.28 -31.00 0.05
N PRO A 134 14.27 -31.67 0.68
CA PRO A 134 14.75 -32.98 0.22
C PRO A 134 13.66 -34.06 0.12
N SER A 135 12.55 -33.90 0.84
CA SER A 135 11.40 -34.79 0.76
C SER A 135 10.45 -34.47 -0.41
N GLY A 136 10.80 -33.50 -1.27
CA GLY A 136 9.98 -33.02 -2.37
C GLY A 136 8.84 -32.07 -1.97
N LYS A 137 8.81 -31.56 -0.72
CA LYS A 137 7.80 -30.58 -0.31
C LYS A 137 8.15 -29.23 -0.91
N ARG A 138 7.21 -28.62 -1.63
CA ARG A 138 7.33 -27.25 -2.15
C ARG A 138 6.62 -26.27 -1.21
N ILE A 139 7.31 -25.22 -0.84
CA ILE A 139 6.80 -24.12 -0.02
C ILE A 139 6.98 -22.84 -0.84
N ILE A 140 5.90 -22.11 -1.05
CA ILE A 140 5.90 -20.88 -1.85
C ILE A 140 5.74 -19.70 -0.90
N SER A 141 6.61 -18.70 -1.01
CA SER A 141 6.50 -17.47 -0.23
C SER A 141 5.39 -16.57 -0.77
N ASP A 142 4.99 -15.60 0.03
CA ASP A 142 4.24 -14.47 -0.52
C ASP A 142 5.13 -13.67 -1.49
N PRO A 143 4.56 -13.03 -2.54
CA PRO A 143 5.33 -12.20 -3.46
C PRO A 143 5.86 -10.95 -2.75
N ALA A 144 7.12 -10.59 -2.97
CA ALA A 144 7.80 -9.44 -2.40
C ALA A 144 8.08 -8.35 -3.43
N LEU A 145 7.82 -7.09 -3.08
CA LEU A 145 8.07 -5.94 -3.96
C LEU A 145 9.55 -5.53 -3.97
N ASN A 146 10.18 -5.47 -2.80
CA ASN A 146 11.56 -5.02 -2.68
C ASN A 146 12.53 -6.19 -2.89
N ASP A 147 12.68 -7.04 -1.88
CA ASP A 147 13.75 -8.05 -1.84
C ASP A 147 13.28 -9.36 -1.19
N LEU A 148 14.03 -10.44 -1.45
CA LEU A 148 13.95 -11.70 -0.72
C LEU A 148 15.20 -11.86 0.15
N LEU A 149 15.01 -12.05 1.45
CA LEU A 149 16.11 -12.25 2.40
C LEU A 149 16.28 -13.73 2.74
N VAL A 150 17.46 -14.28 2.45
CA VAL A 150 17.88 -15.62 2.90
C VAL A 150 18.92 -15.45 4.00
N ALA A 151 18.56 -15.74 5.25
CA ALA A 151 19.41 -15.51 6.41
C ALA A 151 19.38 -16.68 7.40
N ASN A 152 20.40 -16.77 8.26
CA ASN A 152 20.40 -17.69 9.38
C ASN A 152 19.34 -17.22 10.41
N THR A 153 18.61 -18.17 11.00
CA THR A 153 17.67 -17.87 12.08
C THR A 153 18.38 -17.49 13.38
N HIS A 154 19.66 -17.84 13.53
CA HIS A 154 20.49 -17.46 14.66
C HIS A 154 21.32 -16.20 14.37
N GLN A 155 21.22 -15.22 15.26
CA GLN A 155 22.05 -14.02 15.19
C GLN A 155 23.53 -14.39 15.26
N TYR A 156 24.36 -13.65 14.51
CA TYR A 156 25.82 -13.79 14.47
C TYR A 156 26.34 -15.17 13.98
N GLN A 157 25.50 -16.01 13.40
CA GLN A 157 25.94 -17.26 12.78
C GLN A 157 26.05 -17.13 11.25
N PRO A 158 27.11 -17.64 10.63
CA PRO A 158 27.23 -17.66 9.19
C PRO A 158 26.24 -18.68 8.58
N SER A 159 25.79 -18.38 7.37
CA SER A 159 25.14 -19.34 6.48
C SER A 159 26.09 -19.68 5.33
N LYS A 160 26.12 -20.93 4.90
CA LYS A 160 26.86 -21.36 3.72
C LYS A 160 25.90 -21.71 2.60
N TYR A 161 25.98 -20.95 1.51
CA TYR A 161 25.23 -21.19 0.27
C TYR A 161 26.19 -21.70 -0.82
N ARG A 162 25.65 -22.27 -1.91
CA ARG A 162 26.41 -22.71 -3.09
C ARG A 162 26.07 -21.81 -4.27
#